data_AF-A0A4Q6EWN9-F1
#
_entry.id   AF-A0A4Q6EWN9-F1
#
_cell.length_a   1.000
_cell.length_b   1.000
_cell.length_c   1.000
_cell.angle_alpha   90.00
_cell.angle_beta   90.00
_cell.angle_gamma   90.00
#
_symmetry.space_group_name_H-M   'P 1'
#
loop_
_entity.id
_entity.type
_entity.pdbx_description
1 polymer ?
#
loop_
_entity_poly.entity_id
_entity_poly.type
_entity_poly.pdbx_seq_one_letter_code
_entity_poly.pdbx_strand_id
1 'polypeptide(L)' 'MNLREFSGGTYRLETHDVMASDQHAVALCSEFVTKGEKAEQMRMAHVWRFQNGKPVAWYSYPRDLYQFDAIWS' A
#
# COMPACT_ATOMS: atom_id res chain seq x y z
N MET A 1 12.51 1.06 -1.30
CA MET A 1 12.17 -0.34 -0.99
C MET A 1 11.39 -0.92 -2.16
N ASN A 2 11.84 -2.01 -2.76
CA ASN A 2 11.14 -2.66 -3.88
C ASN A 2 10.27 -3.82 -3.36
N LEU A 3 9.00 -3.55 -3.03
CA LEU A 3 8.08 -4.52 -2.40
C LEU A 3 7.96 -5.84 -3.18
N ARG A 4 8.15 -5.81 -4.50
CA ARG A 4 8.12 -7.01 -5.34
C ARG A 4 9.32 -7.91 -5.13
N GLU A 5 10.51 -7.34 -4.93
CA GLU A 5 11.72 -8.12 -4.63
C GLU A 5 11.66 -8.72 -3.23
N PHE A 6 11.25 -7.92 -2.23
CA PHE A 6 11.14 -8.37 -0.83
C PHE A 6 10.06 -9.45 -0.62
N SER A 7 9.06 -9.52 -1.50
CA SER A 7 8.00 -10.53 -1.48
C SER A 7 8.30 -11.78 -2.30
N GLY A 8 9.51 -11.94 -2.84
CA GLY A 8 9.82 -13.03 -3.78
C GLY A 8 8.94 -13.01 -5.04
N GLY A 9 8.49 -11.83 -5.45
CA GLY A 9 7.65 -11.62 -6.63
C GLY A 9 6.15 -11.78 -6.40
N THR A 10 5.71 -12.10 -5.18
CA THR A 10 4.30 -12.42 -4.87
C THR A 10 3.44 -11.20 -4.54
N TYR A 11 4.06 -10.02 -4.36
CA TYR A 11 3.32 -8.80 -4.03
C TYR A 11 2.31 -8.44 -5.13
N ARG A 12 1.05 -8.27 -4.72
CA ARG A 12 -0.07 -7.80 -5.56
C ARG A 12 -0.83 -6.70 -4.81
N LEU A 13 -1.19 -5.63 -5.52
CA LEU A 13 -2.04 -4.57 -4.99
C LEU A 13 -3.38 -4.55 -5.72
N GLU A 14 -4.45 -4.42 -4.97
CA GLU A 14 -5.82 -4.30 -5.45
C GLU A 14 -6.46 -3.04 -4.88
N THR A 15 -6.80 -2.09 -5.75
CA THR A 15 -7.47 -0.86 -5.36
C THR A 15 -8.98 -1.08 -5.33
N HIS A 16 -9.60 -0.75 -4.20
CA HIS A 16 -11.05 -0.87 -4.01
C HIS A 16 -11.77 0.42 -4.39
N ASP A 17 -11.22 1.55 -3.93
CA ASP A 17 -11.83 2.86 -4.11
C ASP A 17 -10.78 3.97 -4.10
N VAL A 18 -11.10 5.11 -4.72
CA VAL A 18 -10.25 6.29 -4.81
C VAL A 18 -11.08 7.55 -4.58
N MET A 19 -10.72 8.31 -3.56
CA MET A 19 -11.24 9.64 -3.31
C MET A 19 -10.14 10.66 -3.67
N ALA A 20 -10.45 11.65 -4.50
CA ALA A 20 -9.45 12.60 -4.98
C ALA A 20 -9.98 14.04 -5.07
N SER A 21 -9.05 14.97 -4.90
CA SER A 21 -9.16 16.41 -5.11
C SER A 21 -7.87 16.91 -5.78
N ASP A 22 -7.80 18.21 -6.10
CA ASP A 22 -6.63 18.83 -6.72
C ASP A 22 -5.34 18.70 -5.89
N GLN A 23 -5.47 18.57 -4.57
CA GLN A 23 -4.34 18.58 -3.64
C GLN A 23 -4.07 17.22 -2.99
N HIS A 24 -5.06 16.34 -2.91
CA HIS A 24 -4.95 15.07 -2.20
C HIS A 24 -5.74 13.96 -2.87
N ALA A 25 -5.20 12.74 -2.82
CA ALA A 25 -5.95 11.53 -3.12
C ALA A 25 -5.75 10.48 -2.02
N VAL A 26 -6.77 9.67 -1.79
CA VAL A 26 -6.75 8.52 -0.90
C VAL A 26 -7.24 7.32 -1.69
N ALA A 27 -6.41 6.28 -1.80
CA ALA A 27 -6.82 4.99 -2.31
C ALA A 27 -7.00 4.01 -1.17
N LEU A 28 -8.17 3.38 -1.08
CA LEU A 28 -8.40 2.23 -0.22
C LEU A 28 -8.01 0.99 -1.01
N CYS A 29 -7.07 0.20 -0.51
CA CYS A 29 -6.53 -0.95 -1.23
C CYS A 29 -6.22 -2.13 -0.32
N SER A 30 -6.09 -3.31 -0.94
CA SER A 30 -5.54 -4.51 -0.33
C SER A 30 -4.19 -4.80 -0.96
N GLU A 31 -3.18 -5.02 -0.14
CA GLU A 31 -1.90 -5.57 -0.54
C GLU A 31 -1.85 -7.05 -0.16
N PHE A 32 -1.39 -7.88 -1.08
CA PHE A 32 -1.27 -9.32 -0.91
C PHE A 32 0.19 -9.72 -1.06
N VAL A 33 0.65 -10.61 -0.21
CA VAL A 33 2.02 -11.13 -0.22
C VAL A 33 2.04 -12.55 0.32
N THR A 34 2.92 -13.40 -0.20
CA THR A 34 3.19 -14.71 0.39
C THR A 34 4.45 -14.61 1.24
N LYS A 35 4.34 -14.85 2.54
CA LYS A 35 5.48 -14.95 3.47
C LYS A 35 5.61 -16.41 3.94
N GLY A 36 6.69 -17.08 3.53
CA GLY A 36 6.82 -18.53 3.71
C GLY A 36 5.76 -19.27 2.89
N GLU A 37 4.94 -20.09 3.56
CA GLU A 37 3.83 -20.82 2.93
C GLU A 37 2.48 -20.10 3.08
N LYS A 38 2.43 -18.95 3.76
CA LYS A 38 1.19 -18.27 4.10
C LYS A 38 0.93 -17.09 3.16
N ALA A 39 -0.25 -17.08 2.56
CA ALA A 39 -0.78 -15.91 1.86
C ALA A 39 -1.34 -14.92 2.89
N GLU A 40 -0.84 -13.69 2.86
CA GLU A 40 -1.25 -12.59 3.72
C GLU A 40 -1.97 -11.52 2.90
N GLN A 41 -2.94 -10.88 3.56
CA GLN A 41 -3.63 -9.71 3.05
C GLN A 41 -3.50 -8.58 4.07
N MET A 42 -3.00 -7.43 3.63
CA MET A 42 -2.96 -6.20 4.39
C MET A 42 -3.95 -5.20 3.80
N ARG A 43 -4.80 -4.60 4.63
CA ARG A 43 -5.70 -3.52 4.22
C ARG A 43 -5.00 -2.19 4.43
N MET A 44 -4.99 -1.35 3.41
CA MET A 44 -4.18 -0.13 3.37
C MET A 44 -5.04 1.07 2.95
N ALA A 45 -4.66 2.24 3.47
CA ALA A 45 -4.98 3.52 2.86
C ALA A 45 -3.70 4.16 2.33
N HIS A 46 -3.65 4.40 1.02
CA HIS A 46 -2.54 5.11 0.38
C HIS A 46 -2.94 6.57 0.19
N VAL A 47 -2.25 7.47 0.87
CA VAL A 47 -2.50 8.91 0.82
C VAL A 47 -1.45 9.57 -0.06
N TRP A 48 -1.90 10.34 -1.04
CA TRP A 48 -1.08 11.08 -1.97
C TRP A 48 -1.31 12.57 -1.80
N ARG A 49 -0.25 13.36 -1.90
CA ARG A 49 -0.32 14.82 -2.01
C ARG A 49 0.08 15.25 -3.41
N PHE A 50 -0.62 16.25 -3.94
CA PHE A 50 -0.39 16.79 -5.27
C PHE A 50 -0.06 18.28 -5.22
N GLN A 51 0.78 18.72 -6.15
CA GLN A 51 1.03 20.13 -6.46
C GLN A 51 1.13 20.30 -7.96
N ASN A 52 0.37 21.23 -8.54
CA ASN A 52 0.30 21.47 -9.99
C ASN A 52 0.01 20.17 -10.78
N GLY A 53 -0.94 19.36 -10.28
CA GLY A 53 -1.33 18.09 -10.90
C GLY A 53 -0.30 16.96 -10.80
N LYS A 54 0.81 17.14 -10.07
CA LYS A 54 1.86 16.13 -9.89
C LYS A 54 1.92 15.63 -8.46
N PRO A 55 2.10 14.31 -8.23
CA PRO A 55 2.30 13.78 -6.89
C PRO A 55 3.63 14.30 -6.32
N VAL A 56 3.58 14.85 -5.11
CA VAL A 56 4.75 15.38 -4.39
C VAL A 56 5.07 14.61 -3.11
N ALA A 57 4.12 13.85 -2.58
CA ALA A 57 4.34 12.95 -1.46
C ALA A 57 3.36 11.77 -1.49
N TRP A 58 3.78 10.67 -0.87
CA TRP A 58 2.98 9.46 -0.67
C TRP A 58 3.22 8.90 0.73
N TYR A 59 2.15 8.42 1.35
CA TYR A 59 2.16 7.80 2.66
C TYR A 59 1.28 6.54 2.62
N SER A 60 1.75 5.46 3.23
CA SER A 60 0.98 4.24 3.42
C SER A 60 0.52 4.13 4.87
N TYR A 61 -0.76 3.85 5.05
CA TYR A 61 -1.37 3.60 6.35
C TYR A 61 -1.95 2.19 6.37
N PRO A 62 -1.24 1.21 6.96
CA PRO A 62 -1.84 -0.10 7.18
C PRO A 62 -2.96 0.01 8.21
N ARG A 63 -4.03 -0.76 8.01
CA ARG A 63 -5.09 -0.91 9.01
C ARG A 63 -4.55 -1.53 10.30
N ASP A 64 -3.57 -2.42 10.17
CA ASP A 64 -2.89 -3.09 11.27
C ASP A 64 -1.37 -2.92 11.08
N LEU A 65 -0.78 -2.03 11.88
CA LEU A 65 0.65 -1.76 11.83
C LEU A 65 1.48 -2.96 12.31
N TYR A 66 0.97 -3.74 13.27
CA TYR A 66 1.69 -4.92 13.75
C TYR A 66 1.74 -6.02 12.69
N GLN A 67 0.68 -6.20 11.91
CA GLN A 67 0.69 -7.11 10.77
C GLN A 67 1.70 -6.65 9.70
N PHE A 68 1.72 -5.35 9.40
CA PHE A 68 2.66 -4.77 8.44
C PHE A 68 4.12 -5.00 8.88
N ASP A 69 4.44 -4.69 10.13
CA ASP A 69 5.78 -4.90 10.69
C ASP A 69 6.15 -6.39 10.67
N ALA A 70 5.25 -7.28 11.09
CA ALA A 70 5.51 -8.72 11.07
C ALA A 70 5.79 -9.27 9.66
N ILE A 71 5.33 -8.60 8.60
CA ILE A 71 5.60 -8.97 7.20
C ILE A 71 6.92 -8.39 6.72
N TRP A 72 7.22 -7.13 7.01
CA TRP A 72 8.33 -6.38 6.40
C TRP A 72 9.54 -6.11 7.30
N SER A 73 9.50 -6.51 8.57
CA SER A 73 10.67 -6.56 9.46
C SER A 73 11.60 -7.73 9.13
#